data_AF-A0ABD4TAQ9-F1
#
_entry.id   AF-A0ABD4TAQ9-F1
#
_cell.length_a   1.000
_cell.length_b   1.000
_cell.length_c   1.000
_cell.angle_alpha   90.00
_cell.angle_beta   90.00
_cell.angle_gamma   90.00
#
_symmetry.space_group_name_H-M   'P 1'
#
loop_
_entity.id
_entity.type
_entity.pdbx_description
1 polymer ?
#
loop_
_entity_poly.entity_id
_entity_poly.type
_entity_poly.pdbx_seq_one_letter_code
_entity_poly.pdbx_strand_id
1 'polypeptide(L)'
;MNDGTTPYSDREIINRWAVAEIDAGISRILSAKGLIRPDAERCIGFFYVDHEEGITFRIHSLCRTGAGRPEIVANFENHGEGLILHSDEVGTYTLLSNDEANDLSLLEEQRWRLYYEPEALQAVRKRVDLDRFRAPGYFDDVSVILCSNDRELIPEGVWVRLEGQSDDGASFRGTLLNEPYSDFGVHEGEMVTVTFAEDEEGRFLVAETGS
;
A
#
# COMPACT_ATOMS: atom_id res chain seq x y z
N MET A 1 -16.69 17.87 10.90
CA MET A 1 -15.86 17.05 9.99
C MET A 1 -15.30 15.95 10.84
N ASN A 2 -15.84 14.73 10.70
CA ASN A 2 -15.30 13.58 11.42
C ASN A 2 -13.99 13.23 10.71
N ASP A 3 -12.86 13.54 11.32
CA ASP A 3 -11.61 12.89 10.96
C ASP A 3 -11.79 11.42 11.32
N GLY A 4 -12.21 10.63 10.33
CA GLY A 4 -12.17 9.18 10.38
C GLY A 4 -10.71 8.74 10.30
N THR A 5 -9.95 9.01 11.37
CA THR A 5 -8.62 8.43 11.53
C THR A 5 -8.79 6.93 11.58
N THR A 6 -8.30 6.26 10.54
CA THR A 6 -8.02 4.83 10.60
C THR A 6 -7.15 4.58 11.83
N PRO A 7 -7.47 3.58 12.67
CA PRO A 7 -6.76 3.38 13.95
C PRO A 7 -5.31 2.91 13.77
N TYR A 8 -4.89 2.64 12.54
CA TYR A 8 -3.59 2.10 12.18
C TYR A 8 -2.99 2.94 11.06
N SER A 9 -1.68 3.15 11.12
CA SER A 9 -0.91 3.69 10.00
C SER A 9 -0.77 2.67 8.87
N ASP A 10 -0.48 3.16 7.67
CA ASP A 10 -0.17 2.34 6.49
C ASP A 10 0.88 1.27 6.78
N ARG A 11 1.96 1.63 7.48
CA ARG A 11 3.00 0.67 7.87
C ARG A 11 2.49 -0.42 8.81
N GLU A 12 1.54 -0.11 9.69
CA GLU A 12 0.99 -1.08 10.64
C GLU A 12 0.07 -2.10 9.97
N ILE A 13 -0.56 -1.74 8.85
CA ILE A 13 -1.53 -2.60 8.17
C ILE A 13 -0.92 -3.45 7.06
N ILE A 14 0.14 -2.99 6.39
CA ILE A 14 0.73 -3.76 5.29
C ILE A 14 1.21 -5.14 5.76
N ASN A 15 0.95 -6.16 4.93
CA ASN A 15 1.27 -7.56 5.21
C ASN A 15 0.62 -8.10 6.49
N ARG A 16 -0.60 -7.65 6.81
CA ARG A 16 -1.37 -8.10 7.97
C ARG A 16 -2.70 -8.70 7.59
N TRP A 17 -3.07 -9.73 8.34
CA TRP A 17 -4.43 -10.25 8.38
C TRP A 17 -5.33 -9.34 9.20
N ALA A 18 -6.57 -9.17 8.76
CA ALA A 18 -7.57 -8.40 9.47
C ALA A 18 -8.97 -9.03 9.35
N VAL A 19 -9.80 -8.76 10.35
CA VAL A 19 -11.24 -9.01 10.31
C VAL A 19 -11.91 -7.67 10.05
N ALA A 20 -12.66 -7.57 8.96
CA ALA A 20 -13.37 -6.36 8.53
C ALA A 20 -14.89 -6.55 8.58
N GLU A 21 -15.62 -5.48 8.86
CA GLU A 21 -17.08 -5.45 8.72
C GLU A 21 -17.48 -5.52 7.24
N ILE A 22 -18.58 -6.20 6.93
CA ILE A 22 -19.13 -6.21 5.56
C ILE A 22 -19.88 -4.88 5.33
N ASP A 23 -19.13 -3.85 4.98
CA ASP A 23 -19.66 -2.53 4.62
C ASP A 23 -20.20 -2.47 3.18
N ALA A 24 -20.52 -1.27 2.69
CA ALA A 24 -21.02 -1.07 1.33
C ALA A 24 -20.01 -1.48 0.25
N GLY A 25 -18.70 -1.26 0.47
CA GLY A 25 -17.64 -1.61 -0.48
C GLY A 25 -17.49 -3.11 -0.60
N ILE A 26 -17.34 -3.80 0.53
CA ILE A 26 -17.24 -5.27 0.60
C ILE A 26 -18.52 -5.92 0.09
N SER A 27 -19.69 -5.44 0.52
CA SER A 27 -20.99 -5.97 0.09
C SER A 27 -21.20 -5.86 -1.42
N ARG A 28 -20.78 -4.75 -2.04
CA ARG A 28 -20.84 -4.55 -3.50
C ARG A 28 -20.05 -5.63 -4.24
N ILE A 29 -18.82 -5.92 -3.83
CA ILE A 29 -17.98 -6.93 -4.47
C ILE A 29 -18.54 -8.33 -4.28
N LEU A 30 -18.92 -8.69 -3.05
CA LEU A 30 -19.50 -9.99 -2.75
C LEU A 30 -20.80 -10.22 -3.54
N SER A 31 -21.66 -9.20 -3.63
CA SER A 31 -22.92 -9.25 -4.38
C SER A 31 -22.68 -9.43 -5.88
N ALA A 32 -21.73 -8.70 -6.47
CA ALA A 32 -21.38 -8.82 -7.89
C ALA A 32 -20.91 -10.23 -8.26
N LYS A 33 -20.36 -10.97 -7.30
CA LYS A 33 -19.88 -12.35 -7.46
C LYS A 33 -20.87 -13.41 -6.98
N GLY A 34 -22.02 -13.02 -6.44
CA GLY A 34 -23.02 -13.95 -5.88
C GLY A 34 -22.55 -14.68 -4.62
N LEU A 35 -21.63 -14.06 -3.86
CA LEU A 35 -20.96 -14.66 -2.69
C LEU A 35 -21.54 -14.20 -1.34
N ILE A 36 -22.62 -13.42 -1.36
CA ILE A 36 -23.30 -12.99 -0.13
C ILE A 36 -23.84 -14.19 0.62
N ARG A 37 -23.57 -14.21 1.93
CA ARG A 37 -24.00 -15.27 2.84
C ARG A 37 -24.80 -14.68 4.00
N PRO A 38 -26.03 -15.15 4.25
CA PRO A 38 -26.86 -14.63 5.36
C PRO A 38 -26.30 -14.92 6.75
N ASP A 39 -25.45 -15.94 6.88
CA ASP A 39 -24.79 -16.37 8.11
C ASP A 39 -23.41 -15.71 8.33
N ALA A 40 -22.97 -14.84 7.41
CA ALA A 40 -21.74 -14.07 7.51
C ALA A 40 -22.02 -12.64 7.99
N GLU A 41 -21.26 -12.21 8.99
CA GLU A 41 -21.36 -10.86 9.57
C GLU A 41 -20.14 -10.01 9.21
N ARG A 42 -19.01 -10.67 8.97
CA ARG A 42 -17.70 -10.07 8.74
C ARG A 42 -16.94 -10.86 7.68
N CYS A 43 -15.82 -10.30 7.24
CA CYS A 43 -14.87 -11.03 6.40
C CYS A 43 -13.47 -10.98 6.99
N ILE A 44 -12.67 -12.00 6.68
CA ILE A 44 -11.24 -12.02 6.94
C ILE A 44 -10.54 -11.75 5.63
N GLY A 45 -9.56 -10.86 5.65
CA GLY A 45 -8.74 -10.56 4.49
C GLY A 45 -7.32 -10.16 4.88
N PHE A 46 -6.50 -9.99 3.86
CA PHE A 46 -5.09 -9.65 3.99
C PHE A 46 -4.79 -8.35 3.29
N PHE A 47 -4.16 -7.42 4.01
CA PHE A 47 -3.60 -6.20 3.45
C PHE A 47 -2.24 -6.49 2.82
N TYR A 48 -2.08 -6.15 1.56
CA TYR A 48 -0.82 -6.21 0.83
C TYR A 48 -0.60 -4.89 0.07
N VAL A 49 0.60 -4.67 -0.44
CA VAL A 49 0.88 -3.52 -1.30
C VAL A 49 0.86 -4.00 -2.74
N ASP A 50 -0.17 -3.59 -3.48
CA ASP A 50 -0.12 -3.57 -4.93
C ASP A 50 0.76 -2.40 -5.37
N HIS A 51 1.66 -2.64 -6.31
CA HIS A 51 2.63 -1.63 -6.71
C HIS A 51 1.96 -0.44 -7.41
N GLU A 52 0.86 -0.67 -8.11
CA GLU A 52 0.16 0.37 -8.85
C GLU A 52 -1.03 0.94 -8.09
N GLU A 53 -1.79 0.05 -7.46
CA GLU A 53 -3.05 0.39 -6.77
C GLU A 53 -2.83 0.75 -5.29
N GLY A 54 -1.62 0.59 -4.75
CA GLY A 54 -1.33 0.89 -3.35
C GLY A 54 -1.78 -0.21 -2.38
N ILE A 55 -2.12 0.18 -1.15
CA ILE A 55 -2.47 -0.76 -0.09
C ILE A 55 -3.83 -1.35 -0.41
N THR A 56 -3.84 -2.65 -0.66
CA THR A 56 -5.00 -3.39 -1.13
C THR A 56 -5.41 -4.44 -0.10
N PHE A 57 -6.71 -4.54 0.16
CA PHE A 57 -7.30 -5.56 1.00
C PHE A 57 -7.88 -6.67 0.13
N ARG A 58 -7.33 -7.88 0.25
CA ARG A 58 -7.84 -9.09 -0.41
C ARG A 58 -8.71 -9.89 0.55
N ILE A 59 -9.99 -10.02 0.24
CA ILE A 59 -10.92 -10.80 1.04
C ILE A 59 -10.65 -12.29 0.81
N HIS A 60 -10.38 -13.04 1.88
CA HIS A 60 -10.04 -14.46 1.83
C HIS A 60 -11.21 -15.35 2.22
N SER A 61 -11.94 -14.96 3.27
CA SER A 61 -13.03 -15.74 3.81
C SER A 61 -14.11 -14.87 4.44
N LEU A 62 -15.31 -15.44 4.62
CA LEU A 62 -16.38 -14.87 5.40
C LEU A 62 -16.44 -15.52 6.77
N CYS A 63 -16.75 -14.73 7.78
CA CYS A 63 -16.86 -15.19 9.15
C CYS A 63 -18.08 -14.61 9.87
N ARG A 64 -18.46 -15.28 10.95
CA ARG A 64 -19.38 -14.74 11.95
C ARG A 64 -18.61 -14.46 13.23
N THR A 65 -19.03 -13.44 13.97
CA THR A 65 -18.38 -13.07 15.23
C THR A 65 -19.33 -13.36 16.37
N GLY A 66 -19.18 -14.52 17.01
CA GLY A 66 -19.84 -14.80 18.29
C GLY A 66 -19.21 -14.02 19.45
N ALA A 67 -19.47 -14.42 20.70
CA ALA A 67 -18.86 -13.84 21.90
C ALA A 67 -17.35 -14.17 22.07
N GLY A 68 -16.62 -14.34 20.98
CA GLY A 68 -15.24 -14.83 20.99
C GLY A 68 -14.56 -14.71 19.61
N ARG A 69 -13.87 -15.78 19.22
CA ARG A 69 -13.03 -15.83 18.01
C ARG A 69 -13.88 -15.80 16.73
N PRO A 70 -13.39 -15.21 15.62
CA PRO A 70 -14.05 -15.33 14.33
C PRO A 70 -14.20 -16.79 13.93
N GLU A 71 -15.40 -17.20 13.53
CA GLU A 71 -15.64 -18.52 12.97
C GLU A 71 -15.84 -18.39 11.47
N ILE A 72 -14.97 -19.04 10.69
CA ILE A 72 -15.05 -19.04 9.23
C ILE A 72 -16.28 -19.83 8.80
N VAL A 73 -17.18 -19.17 8.07
CA VAL A 73 -18.42 -19.77 7.51
C VAL A 73 -18.32 -20.01 6.01
N ALA A 74 -17.36 -19.36 5.34
CA ALA A 74 -17.02 -19.65 3.95
C ALA A 74 -15.55 -19.31 3.67
N ASN A 75 -14.85 -20.24 3.04
CA ASN A 75 -13.54 -20.00 2.43
C ASN A 75 -13.70 -19.81 0.93
N PHE A 76 -13.08 -18.77 0.38
CA PHE A 76 -13.11 -18.56 -1.06
C PHE A 76 -12.03 -19.37 -1.77
N GLU A 77 -12.38 -19.91 -2.94
CA GLU A 77 -11.42 -20.53 -3.84
C GLU A 77 -10.34 -19.51 -4.26
N ASN A 78 -9.14 -20.00 -4.60
CA ASN A 78 -7.98 -19.19 -4.98
C ASN A 78 -7.68 -18.04 -4.00
N HIS A 79 -8.02 -18.21 -2.72
CA HIS A 79 -7.85 -17.19 -1.68
C HIS A 79 -8.51 -15.85 -2.04
N GLY A 80 -9.70 -15.90 -2.67
CA GLY A 80 -10.48 -14.72 -3.03
C GLY A 80 -9.88 -13.88 -4.16
N GLU A 81 -9.35 -14.55 -5.18
CA GLU A 81 -8.93 -13.90 -6.42
C GLU A 81 -10.05 -13.00 -6.99
N GLY A 82 -9.74 -11.73 -7.23
CA GLY A 82 -10.72 -10.73 -7.70
C GLY A 82 -11.70 -10.24 -6.63
N LEU A 83 -11.49 -10.56 -5.35
CA LEU A 83 -12.20 -9.97 -4.20
C LEU A 83 -11.28 -8.96 -3.50
N ILE A 84 -10.93 -7.90 -4.22
CA ILE A 84 -9.93 -6.90 -3.81
C ILE A 84 -10.55 -5.51 -3.73
N LEU A 85 -10.09 -4.72 -2.77
CA LEU A 85 -10.53 -3.36 -2.48
C LEU A 85 -9.30 -2.51 -2.13
N HIS A 86 -9.28 -1.23 -2.48
CA HIS A 86 -8.29 -0.32 -1.90
C HIS A 86 -8.52 -0.20 -0.39
N SER A 87 -7.48 0.04 0.40
CA SER A 87 -7.58 0.13 1.87
C SER A 87 -8.59 1.19 2.33
N ASP A 88 -8.71 2.28 1.59
CA ASP A 88 -9.63 3.39 1.90
C ASP A 88 -11.10 3.03 1.68
N GLU A 89 -11.38 1.97 0.92
CA GLU A 89 -12.74 1.44 0.76
C GLU A 89 -13.12 0.47 1.89
N VAL A 90 -12.17 0.08 2.75
CA VAL A 90 -12.42 -0.80 3.89
C VAL A 90 -12.79 0.06 5.11
N GLY A 91 -14.00 -0.14 5.61
CA GLY A 91 -14.50 0.51 6.82
C GLY A 91 -13.85 0.00 8.10
N THR A 92 -14.64 -0.41 9.08
CA THR A 92 -14.11 -0.87 10.37
C THR A 92 -13.43 -2.23 10.22
N TYR A 93 -12.18 -2.34 10.69
CA TYR A 93 -11.48 -3.62 10.80
C TYR A 93 -10.62 -3.70 12.08
N THR A 94 -10.19 -4.92 12.40
CA THR A 94 -9.25 -5.20 13.49
C THR A 94 -8.16 -6.11 12.97
N LEU A 95 -6.90 -5.75 13.21
CA LEU A 95 -5.76 -6.57 12.82
C LEU A 95 -5.68 -7.82 13.69
N LEU A 96 -5.43 -8.97 13.05
CA LEU A 96 -5.12 -10.21 13.74
C LEU A 96 -3.65 -10.24 14.15
N SER A 97 -3.39 -10.83 15.31
CA SER A 97 -2.05 -11.29 15.69
C SER A 97 -1.64 -12.51 14.84
N ASN A 98 -0.35 -12.83 14.82
CA ASN A 98 0.13 -14.02 14.12
C ASN A 98 -0.44 -15.30 14.73
N ASP A 99 -0.64 -15.35 16.05
CA ASP A 99 -1.22 -16.49 16.74
C ASP A 99 -2.69 -16.69 16.33
N GLU A 100 -3.48 -15.62 16.28
CA GLU A 100 -4.87 -15.67 15.80
C GLU A 100 -4.96 -16.08 14.33
N ALA A 101 -4.08 -15.54 13.48
CA ALA A 101 -4.04 -15.91 12.06
C ALA A 101 -3.62 -17.38 11.87
N ASN A 102 -2.69 -17.88 12.68
CA ASN A 102 -2.26 -19.26 12.67
C ASN A 102 -3.35 -20.22 13.19
N ASP A 103 -4.05 -19.84 14.26
CA ASP A 103 -5.20 -20.59 14.80
C ASP A 103 -6.31 -20.75 13.75
N LEU A 104 -6.46 -19.76 12.86
CA LEU A 104 -7.39 -19.77 11.73
C LEU A 104 -6.82 -20.45 10.46
N SER A 105 -5.60 -21.00 10.54
CA SER A 105 -4.89 -21.63 9.41
C SER A 105 -4.72 -20.71 8.19
N LEU A 106 -4.61 -19.39 8.41
CA LEU A 106 -4.50 -18.39 7.34
C LEU A 106 -3.07 -18.25 6.79
N LEU A 107 -2.08 -18.78 7.50
CA LEU A 107 -0.65 -18.63 7.15
C LEU A 107 -0.16 -19.64 6.09
N GLU A 108 -1.02 -20.53 5.59
CA GLU A 108 -0.67 -21.45 4.49
C GLU A 108 -0.26 -20.67 3.21
N GLU A 109 0.62 -21.27 2.40
CA GLU A 109 1.39 -20.60 1.33
C GLU A 109 0.57 -19.65 0.44
N GLN A 110 0.70 -18.36 0.70
CA GLN A 110 0.15 -17.29 -0.12
C GLN A 110 1.06 -17.05 -1.33
N ARG A 111 1.20 -18.04 -2.21
CA ARG A 111 2.09 -17.97 -3.40
C ARG A 111 1.84 -16.74 -4.26
N TRP A 112 0.63 -16.20 -4.21
CA TRP A 112 0.26 -14.96 -4.90
C TRP A 112 1.08 -13.75 -4.43
N ARG A 113 1.56 -13.72 -3.18
CA ARG A 113 2.42 -12.63 -2.65
C ARG A 113 3.72 -12.47 -3.43
N LEU A 114 4.26 -13.56 -3.99
CA LEU A 114 5.49 -13.51 -4.79
C LEU A 114 5.33 -12.61 -6.03
N TYR A 115 4.10 -12.44 -6.54
CA TYR A 115 3.84 -11.56 -7.68
C TYR A 115 3.76 -10.07 -7.28
N TYR A 116 3.36 -9.77 -6.04
CA TYR A 116 3.15 -8.39 -5.56
C TYR A 116 4.27 -7.87 -4.65
N GLU A 117 5.19 -8.76 -4.24
CA GLU A 117 6.33 -8.41 -3.39
C GLU A 117 7.66 -8.87 -4.02
N PRO A 118 8.03 -8.35 -5.21
CA PRO A 118 9.36 -8.61 -5.77
C PRO A 118 10.45 -8.12 -4.80
N GLU A 119 11.58 -8.83 -4.77
CA GLU A 119 12.67 -8.59 -3.81
C GLU A 119 13.16 -7.13 -3.81
N ALA A 120 13.23 -6.51 -4.99
CA ALA A 120 13.61 -5.10 -5.16
C ALA A 120 12.71 -4.15 -4.36
N LEU A 121 11.39 -4.37 -4.37
CA LEU A 121 10.43 -3.57 -3.61
C LEU A 121 10.46 -3.90 -2.12
N GLN A 122 10.72 -5.15 -1.74
CA GLN A 122 10.80 -5.52 -0.33
C GLN A 122 11.87 -4.74 0.44
N ALA A 123 13.01 -4.47 -0.19
CA ALA A 123 14.07 -3.68 0.42
C ALA A 123 13.60 -2.24 0.67
N VAL A 124 12.96 -1.62 -0.32
CA VAL A 124 12.44 -0.25 -0.24
C VAL A 124 11.28 -0.14 0.77
N ARG A 125 10.36 -1.10 0.81
CA ARG A 125 9.22 -1.09 1.75
C ARG A 125 9.66 -1.23 3.23
N LYS A 126 10.83 -1.81 3.49
CA LYS A 126 11.44 -1.90 4.84
C LYS A 126 12.07 -0.58 5.32
N ARG A 127 12.25 0.41 4.44
CA ARG A 127 12.84 1.72 4.77
C ARG A 127 11.85 2.59 5.54
N VAL A 128 12.03 2.64 6.86
CA VAL A 128 11.25 3.49 7.78
C VAL A 128 11.58 4.98 7.60
N ASP A 129 12.80 5.29 7.16
CA ASP A 129 13.23 6.66 6.83
C ASP A 129 12.51 7.25 5.61
N LEU A 130 11.79 6.43 4.84
CA LEU A 130 10.93 6.87 3.74
C LEU A 130 9.49 7.19 4.16
N ASP A 131 9.02 6.74 5.34
CA ASP A 131 7.59 6.71 5.66
C ASP A 131 6.91 8.07 5.60
N ARG A 132 7.58 9.11 6.07
CA ARG A 132 7.03 10.47 6.06
C ARG A 132 6.89 11.08 4.66
N PHE A 133 7.52 10.47 3.66
CA PHE A 133 7.45 10.90 2.27
C PHE A 133 6.42 10.10 1.48
N ARG A 134 5.95 8.96 2.01
CA ARG A 134 5.01 8.10 1.30
C ARG A 134 3.66 8.79 1.14
N ALA A 135 3.07 8.65 -0.03
CA ALA A 135 1.69 9.04 -0.25
C ALA A 135 0.78 8.15 0.62
N PRO A 136 -0.21 8.72 1.34
CA PRO A 136 -1.17 7.93 2.11
C PRO A 136 -1.90 6.92 1.21
N GLY A 137 -1.95 5.66 1.62
CA GLY A 137 -2.56 4.57 0.86
C GLY A 137 -1.68 4.03 -0.28
N TYR A 138 -0.65 4.75 -0.72
CA TYR A 138 0.23 4.34 -1.84
C TYR A 138 1.65 4.13 -1.34
N PHE A 139 1.88 2.94 -0.78
CA PHE A 139 3.09 2.68 -0.02
C PHE A 139 4.37 2.79 -0.84
N ASP A 140 4.35 2.58 -2.15
CA ASP A 140 5.56 2.71 -2.99
C ASP A 140 5.75 4.12 -3.57
N ASP A 141 4.76 5.01 -3.41
CA ASP A 141 4.78 6.35 -4.00
C ASP A 141 5.29 7.36 -2.98
N VAL A 142 6.26 8.18 -3.34
CA VAL A 142 6.90 9.15 -2.45
C VAL A 142 6.90 10.56 -3.01
N SER A 143 6.81 11.55 -2.13
CA SER A 143 6.99 12.95 -2.49
C SER A 143 8.47 13.26 -2.68
N VAL A 144 8.80 13.79 -3.85
CA VAL A 144 10.17 14.14 -4.27
C VAL A 144 10.20 15.58 -4.75
N ILE A 145 11.30 16.27 -4.50
CA ILE A 145 11.55 17.62 -5.03
C ILE A 145 12.44 17.50 -6.27
N LEU A 146 11.96 17.96 -7.42
CA LEU A 146 12.78 18.15 -8.61
C LEU A 146 13.65 19.38 -8.45
N CYS A 147 14.95 19.20 -8.67
CA CYS A 147 15.95 20.25 -8.59
C CYS A 147 16.69 20.38 -9.92
N SER A 148 16.92 21.60 -10.36
CA SER A 148 17.74 21.91 -11.54
C SER A 148 18.97 22.71 -11.16
N ASN A 149 20.03 22.56 -11.95
CA ASN A 149 21.22 23.43 -11.88
C ASN A 149 20.94 24.84 -12.42
N ASP A 150 19.84 25.02 -13.16
CA ASP A 150 19.37 26.33 -13.57
C ASP A 150 18.76 27.07 -12.37
N ARG A 151 19.40 28.18 -11.99
CA ARG A 151 18.99 29.01 -10.84
C ARG A 151 17.70 29.79 -11.08
N GLU A 152 17.24 29.88 -12.32
CA GLU A 152 15.95 30.51 -12.64
C GLU A 152 14.77 29.54 -12.46
N LEU A 153 15.04 28.23 -12.43
CA LEU A 153 14.03 27.21 -12.24
C LEU A 153 13.76 26.99 -10.74
N ILE A 154 12.52 27.20 -10.33
CA ILE A 154 12.09 27.01 -8.93
C ILE A 154 11.88 25.51 -8.70
N PRO A 155 12.43 24.90 -7.63
CA PRO A 155 12.20 23.50 -7.31
C PRO A 155 10.71 23.15 -7.19
N GLU A 156 10.36 21.94 -7.62
CA GLU A 156 8.97 21.50 -7.72
C GLU A 156 8.73 20.17 -7.01
N GLY A 157 7.64 20.06 -6.24
CA GLY A 157 7.23 18.81 -5.61
C GLY A 157 6.44 17.92 -6.57
N VAL A 158 6.87 16.68 -6.74
CA VAL A 158 6.26 15.66 -7.60
C VAL A 158 6.09 14.34 -6.85
N TRP A 159 5.27 13.46 -7.40
CA TRP A 159 5.13 12.08 -6.91
C TRP A 159 5.97 11.13 -7.75
N VAL A 160 6.70 10.25 -7.08
CA VAL A 160 7.54 9.23 -7.71
C VAL A 160 7.23 7.87 -7.12
N ARG A 161 6.91 6.89 -7.97
CA ARG A 161 6.77 5.48 -7.57
C ARG A 161 8.12 4.80 -7.53
N LEU A 162 8.52 4.29 -6.38
CA LEU A 162 9.83 3.66 -6.21
C LEU A 162 9.85 2.24 -6.78
N GLU A 163 10.75 2.00 -7.73
CA GLU A 163 10.95 0.71 -8.42
C GLU A 163 12.02 -0.16 -7.72
N GLY A 164 12.88 0.47 -6.93
CA GLY A 164 13.97 -0.20 -6.22
C GLY A 164 14.98 0.78 -5.63
N GLN A 165 16.02 0.23 -5.01
CA GLN A 165 17.15 0.99 -4.46
C GLN A 165 18.48 0.45 -4.98
N SER A 166 19.52 1.27 -4.93
CA SER A 166 20.90 0.83 -5.15
C SER A 166 21.36 -0.14 -4.06
N ASP A 167 22.40 -0.93 -4.34
CA ASP A 167 22.93 -1.95 -3.43
C ASP A 167 23.40 -1.36 -2.08
N ASP A 168 23.89 -0.12 -2.10
CA ASP A 168 24.29 0.63 -0.91
C ASP A 168 23.11 1.33 -0.18
N GLY A 169 21.91 1.28 -0.78
CA GLY A 169 20.70 1.91 -0.26
C GLY A 169 20.72 3.44 -0.26
N ALA A 170 21.71 4.08 -0.89
CA ALA A 170 21.87 5.54 -0.90
C ALA A 170 20.97 6.24 -1.92
N SER A 171 20.60 5.54 -3.00
CA SER A 171 19.75 6.06 -4.06
C SER A 171 18.59 5.12 -4.37
N PHE A 172 17.53 5.69 -4.91
CA PHE A 172 16.34 4.97 -5.34
C PHE A 172 16.09 5.23 -6.82
N ARG A 173 15.57 4.24 -7.52
CA ARG A 173 15.03 4.44 -8.86
C ARG A 173 13.52 4.51 -8.75
N GLY A 174 12.90 5.44 -9.45
CA GLY A 174 11.46 5.56 -9.46
C GLY A 174 10.89 6.14 -10.73
N THR A 175 9.62 5.89 -10.97
CA THR A 175 8.85 6.38 -12.11
C THR A 175 8.09 7.63 -11.70
N LEU A 176 8.22 8.72 -12.46
CA LEU A 176 7.51 9.98 -12.22
C LEU A 176 6.01 9.80 -12.51
N LEU A 177 5.15 10.17 -11.56
CA LEU A 177 3.70 9.90 -11.63
C LEU A 177 2.86 11.10 -12.12
N ASN A 178 3.45 12.28 -12.19
CA ASN A 178 2.76 13.47 -12.68
C ASN A 178 3.72 14.34 -13.49
N GLU A 179 3.19 14.99 -14.52
CA GLU A 179 3.95 15.96 -15.31
C GLU A 179 4.39 17.15 -14.43
N PRO A 180 5.68 17.54 -14.47
CA PRO A 180 6.13 18.77 -13.84
C PRO A 180 5.50 20.00 -14.50
N TYR A 181 5.20 21.04 -13.73
CA TYR A 181 4.68 22.30 -14.27
C TYR A 181 5.74 23.07 -15.05
N SER A 182 7.01 22.99 -14.62
CA SER A 182 8.14 23.63 -15.29
C SER A 182 8.94 22.63 -16.13
N ASP A 183 9.70 23.13 -17.10
CA ASP A 183 10.54 22.27 -17.93
C ASP A 183 11.84 21.88 -17.19
N PHE A 184 11.80 20.74 -16.50
CA PHE A 184 12.97 20.09 -15.89
C PHE A 184 13.67 19.13 -16.87
N GLY A 185 13.19 18.99 -18.12
CA GLY A 185 13.68 18.00 -19.07
C GLY A 185 13.34 16.55 -18.71
N VAL A 186 12.35 16.34 -17.84
CA VAL A 186 11.78 15.03 -17.50
C VAL A 186 10.26 15.10 -17.57
N HIS A 187 9.62 13.98 -17.92
CA HIS A 187 8.17 13.88 -18.15
C HIS A 187 7.52 12.76 -17.33
N GLU A 188 6.19 12.85 -17.17
CA GLU A 188 5.39 11.78 -16.57
C GLU A 188 5.69 10.42 -17.23
N GLY A 189 5.86 9.40 -16.40
CA GLY A 189 6.21 8.04 -16.82
C GLY A 189 7.70 7.81 -17.05
N GLU A 190 8.55 8.84 -16.97
CA GLU A 190 10.00 8.66 -17.06
C GLU A 190 10.63 8.23 -15.73
N MET A 191 11.76 7.55 -15.84
CA MET A 191 12.49 7.04 -14.68
C MET A 191 13.51 8.05 -14.18
N VAL A 192 13.45 8.37 -12.89
CA VAL A 192 14.33 9.30 -12.20
C VAL A 192 15.15 8.60 -11.11
N THR A 193 16.31 9.17 -10.79
CA THR A 193 17.10 8.77 -9.62
C THR A 193 16.78 9.70 -8.46
N VAL A 194 16.36 9.12 -7.34
CA VAL A 194 15.99 9.85 -6.12
C VAL A 194 17.04 9.61 -5.05
N THR A 195 17.44 10.66 -4.34
CA THR A 195 18.38 10.58 -3.21
C THR A 195 17.87 11.39 -2.03
N PHE A 196 18.44 11.14 -0.84
CA PHE A 196 18.22 12.03 0.29
C PHE A 196 19.08 13.28 0.17
N ALA A 197 18.47 14.44 0.39
CA ALA A 197 19.16 15.70 0.65
C ALA A 197 18.85 16.16 2.08
N GLU A 198 19.76 16.94 2.68
CA GLU A 198 19.57 17.52 4.01
C GLU A 198 19.90 19.02 3.96
N ASP A 199 19.05 19.84 4.56
CA ASP A 199 19.26 21.27 4.77
C ASP A 199 18.78 21.70 6.17
N GLU A 200 18.62 23.02 6.39
CA GLU A 200 18.17 23.59 7.67
C GLU A 200 16.72 23.24 8.03
N GLU A 201 15.85 22.99 7.05
CA GLU A 201 14.44 22.62 7.22
C GLU A 201 14.26 21.12 7.45
N GLY A 202 15.26 20.32 7.07
CA GLY A 202 15.36 18.91 7.42
C GLY A 202 15.86 18.07 6.26
N ARG A 203 15.44 16.81 6.26
CA ARG A 203 15.78 15.87 5.19
C ARG A 203 14.66 15.81 4.14
N PHE A 204 15.01 15.72 2.87
CA PHE A 204 14.11 15.66 1.72
C PHE A 204 14.50 14.54 0.79
N LEU A 205 13.57 14.12 -0.06
CA LEU A 205 13.88 13.33 -1.25
C LEU A 205 13.99 14.27 -2.43
N VAL A 206 15.08 14.18 -3.18
CA VAL A 206 15.34 15.01 -4.34
C VAL A 206 15.64 14.16 -5.57
N ALA A 207 15.31 14.67 -6.75
CA ALA A 207 15.82 14.17 -8.00
C ALA A 207 16.42 15.33 -8.80
N GLU A 208 17.71 15.23 -9.10
CA GLU A 208 18.42 16.22 -9.91
C GLU A 208 18.19 15.96 -11.39
N THR A 209 17.78 16.99 -12.12
CA THR A 209 17.55 16.95 -13.56
C THR A 209 18.50 17.90 -14.27
N GLY A 210 19.14 17.43 -15.36
CA GLY A 210 20.05 18.23 -16.18
C GLY A 210 21.54 17.92 -15.96
N SER A 211 22.16 17.36 -17.00
CA SER A 211 23.62 17.41 -17.25
C SER A 211 23.89 18.37 -18.39
#